data_AF-A0A1S4A8C0-F1
#
_entry.id   AF-A0A1S4A8C0-F1
#
_cell.length_a   1.000
_cell.length_b   1.000
_cell.length_c   1.000
_cell.angle_alpha   90.00
_cell.angle_beta   90.00
_cell.angle_gamma   90.00
#
_symmetry.space_group_name_H-M   'P 1'
#
loop_
_entity.id
_entity.type
_entity.pdbx_description
1 polymer ?
#
loop_
_entity_poly.entity_id
_entity_poly.type
_entity_poly.pdbx_seq_one_letter_code
_entity_poly.pdbx_strand_id
1 'polypeptide(L)'
;MSKPNVRRSYAIEKHSSSSSSSSKEREKPSKNYNLFYLSKHLKKVYPIELHKTNSLSSLSLSLSQTSDNQNFSSTFQRTEVPKAIKSVFPQVSRALNYHSHEKELMRCSWITSSSDKVYVQFHDECWGVPVYDDHRLFELLSLAGLLMDFNWTEILKRRELIRECFAGFNAKQVAKIGEKEIKELVSSASLMLAENRVRSIVDNAKCIVKIGKEFGSFSCYMWNHMNYKPIINRFRNARNVPLRTPKAEGISKDLVKRGFRLVGPVIVNSFMQAAGMTIDHLLYCFRHKECVNLAERPWRHV
;
A
#
# COMPACT_ATOMS: atom_id res chain seq x y z
N MET A 1 -64.91 -41.95 -12.18
CA MET A 1 -64.78 -40.96 -13.28
C MET A 1 -63.31 -40.51 -13.27
N SER A 2 -62.40 -41.22 -13.94
CA SER A 2 -62.09 -41.17 -15.38
C SER A 2 -61.06 -40.09 -15.75
N LYS A 3 -59.81 -40.54 -15.92
CA LYS A 3 -58.72 -39.91 -16.71
C LYS A 3 -59.16 -39.81 -18.21
N PRO A 4 -58.53 -39.04 -19.14
CA PRO A 4 -57.07 -38.95 -19.29
C PRO A 4 -56.39 -37.70 -19.95
N ASN A 5 -55.11 -37.54 -19.61
CA ASN A 5 -53.93 -37.47 -20.50
C ASN A 5 -54.14 -37.28 -22.03
N VAL A 6 -53.48 -36.27 -22.63
CA VAL A 6 -53.11 -36.24 -24.06
C VAL A 6 -51.68 -35.74 -24.24
N ARG A 7 -50.81 -36.60 -24.78
CA ARG A 7 -49.53 -36.23 -25.43
C ARG A 7 -49.79 -35.80 -26.86
N ARG A 8 -48.94 -34.93 -27.43
CA ARG A 8 -48.55 -35.11 -28.85
C ARG A 8 -47.12 -34.65 -29.12
N SER A 9 -46.46 -35.42 -29.96
CA SER A 9 -45.03 -35.38 -30.27
C SER A 9 -44.83 -35.67 -31.76
N TYR A 10 -43.95 -34.94 -32.44
CA TYR A 10 -43.34 -35.27 -33.74
C TYR A 10 -41.95 -34.59 -33.75
N ALA A 11 -40.83 -35.34 -33.87
CA ALA A 11 -40.19 -35.86 -35.10
C ALA A 11 -39.56 -34.72 -35.93
N ILE A 12 -38.22 -34.50 -35.93
CA ILE A 12 -37.08 -35.25 -36.52
C ILE A 12 -37.02 -35.17 -38.06
N GLU A 13 -36.03 -34.42 -38.57
CA GLU A 13 -35.12 -34.69 -39.72
C GLU A 13 -34.18 -33.45 -39.84
N LYS A 14 -32.84 -33.50 -39.71
CA LYS A 14 -31.75 -34.17 -40.47
C LYS A 14 -31.55 -33.69 -41.92
N HIS A 15 -30.56 -32.81 -42.13
CA HIS A 15 -29.53 -32.80 -43.20
C HIS A 15 -28.44 -31.79 -42.77
N SER A 16 -27.17 -32.12 -42.49
CA SER A 16 -26.10 -32.79 -43.25
C SER A 16 -25.38 -31.92 -44.30
N SER A 17 -24.39 -31.14 -43.81
CA SER A 17 -23.03 -30.97 -44.37
C SER A 17 -22.79 -30.55 -45.84
N SER A 18 -22.07 -29.43 -46.01
CA SER A 18 -20.72 -29.44 -46.62
C SER A 18 -19.94 -28.12 -46.44
N SER A 19 -18.64 -28.23 -46.16
CA SER A 19 -17.52 -27.26 -46.36
C SER A 19 -17.77 -26.06 -47.30
N SER A 20 -17.29 -24.83 -47.08
CA SER A 20 -16.00 -24.34 -46.50
C SER A 20 -16.14 -22.83 -46.11
N SER A 21 -15.13 -21.99 -45.78
CA SER A 21 -13.65 -22.08 -45.80
C SER A 21 -12.96 -21.15 -44.77
N SER A 22 -11.75 -21.52 -44.36
CA SER A 22 -10.69 -20.72 -43.70
C SER A 22 -10.78 -19.17 -43.68
N SER A 23 -10.82 -18.61 -42.47
CA SER A 23 -10.06 -17.40 -42.11
C SER A 23 -9.47 -17.53 -40.69
N LYS A 24 -8.23 -17.99 -40.60
CA LYS A 24 -7.46 -18.01 -39.34
C LYS A 24 -7.03 -16.57 -39.00
N GLU A 25 -7.84 -15.86 -38.21
CA GLU A 25 -7.32 -14.70 -37.49
C GLU A 25 -6.26 -15.16 -36.49
N ARG A 26 -5.00 -14.79 -36.75
CA ARG A 26 -3.91 -14.97 -35.81
C ARG A 26 -4.14 -14.03 -34.63
N GLU A 27 -4.61 -14.57 -33.51
CA GLU A 27 -4.39 -13.92 -32.21
C GLU A 27 -2.89 -13.65 -32.08
N LYS A 28 -2.50 -12.37 -32.11
CA LYS A 28 -1.11 -11.95 -31.90
C LYS A 28 -0.74 -12.36 -30.46
N PRO A 29 0.38 -13.06 -30.23
CA PRO A 29 0.77 -13.44 -28.88
C PRO A 29 0.90 -12.18 -28.02
N SER A 30 0.19 -12.16 -26.90
CA SER A 30 0.29 -11.08 -25.92
C SER A 30 1.75 -10.89 -25.56
N LYS A 31 2.27 -9.66 -25.72
CA LYS A 31 3.68 -9.35 -25.47
C LYS A 31 4.09 -9.88 -24.10
N ASN A 32 4.93 -10.91 -24.07
CA ASN A 32 5.60 -11.33 -22.85
C ASN A 32 6.47 -10.15 -22.41
N TYR A 33 6.05 -9.47 -21.35
CA TYR A 33 6.92 -8.57 -20.59
C TYR A 33 8.01 -9.45 -19.97
N ASN A 34 9.12 -9.60 -20.69
CA ASN A 34 10.22 -10.48 -20.30
C ASN A 34 10.72 -10.04 -18.91
N LEU A 35 10.49 -10.86 -17.88
CA LEU A 35 11.02 -10.62 -16.54
C LEU A 35 12.56 -10.56 -16.51
N PHE A 36 13.19 -11.18 -17.51
CA PHE A 36 14.60 -11.05 -17.86
C PHE A 36 15.06 -9.60 -18.10
N TYR A 37 14.17 -8.74 -18.59
CA TYR A 37 14.43 -7.31 -18.75
C TYR A 37 14.38 -6.60 -17.40
N LEU A 38 13.43 -6.95 -16.52
CA LEU A 38 13.39 -6.43 -15.14
C LEU A 38 14.66 -6.81 -14.38
N SER A 39 15.06 -8.08 -14.32
CA SER A 39 16.27 -8.50 -13.57
C SER A 39 17.54 -7.72 -13.97
N LYS A 40 17.68 -7.36 -15.26
CA LYS A 40 18.75 -6.47 -15.75
C LYS A 40 18.53 -4.99 -15.42
N HIS A 41 17.29 -4.51 -15.43
CA HIS A 41 16.92 -3.14 -15.10
C HIS A 41 17.07 -2.84 -13.60
N LEU A 42 16.65 -3.75 -12.73
CA LEU A 42 16.72 -3.60 -11.28
C LEU A 42 18.14 -3.35 -10.79
N LYS A 43 19.12 -4.11 -11.32
CA LYS A 43 20.56 -3.92 -11.04
C LYS A 43 21.13 -2.59 -11.55
N LYS A 44 20.45 -1.92 -12.49
CA LYS A 44 20.88 -0.64 -13.10
C LYS A 44 20.25 0.58 -12.41
N VAL A 45 19.02 0.47 -11.93
CA VAL A 45 18.27 1.58 -11.31
C VAL A 45 18.58 1.73 -9.82
N TYR A 46 18.84 0.63 -9.11
CA TYR A 46 19.03 0.62 -7.66
C TYR A 46 20.44 0.11 -7.29
N PRO A 47 21.50 0.93 -7.44
CA PRO A 47 22.84 0.58 -6.98
C PRO A 47 22.86 0.38 -5.46
N ILE A 48 23.60 -0.62 -4.99
CA ILE A 48 23.56 -1.11 -3.61
C ILE A 48 24.51 -0.32 -2.72
N GLU A 49 23.97 0.42 -1.75
CA GLU A 49 24.66 0.80 -0.52
C GLU A 49 23.69 0.66 0.67
N LEU A 50 23.94 -0.29 1.58
CA LEU A 50 24.38 0.00 2.96
C LEU A 50 24.43 -1.26 3.84
N HIS A 51 25.51 -1.35 4.62
CA HIS A 51 25.72 -1.98 5.93
C HIS A 51 24.71 -3.01 6.46
N LYS A 52 25.21 -4.24 6.65
CA LYS A 52 24.63 -5.25 7.57
C LYS A 52 24.67 -4.75 9.02
N THR A 53 23.52 -4.78 9.69
CA THR A 53 23.45 -4.98 11.14
C THR A 53 22.67 -6.26 11.41
N ASN A 54 23.16 -7.09 12.32
CA ASN A 54 22.57 -8.38 12.66
C ASN A 54 21.70 -8.28 13.93
N SER A 55 20.77 -9.22 14.02
CA SER A 55 20.06 -9.70 15.23
C SER A 55 18.66 -9.15 15.50
N LEU A 56 17.83 -10.07 15.99
CA LEU A 56 16.38 -9.97 16.17
C LEU A 56 16.03 -9.47 17.58
N SER A 57 14.96 -8.67 17.71
CA SER A 57 13.76 -9.00 18.51
C SER A 57 12.93 -7.75 18.89
N SER A 58 11.70 -8.00 19.35
CA SER A 58 10.68 -7.04 19.81
C SER A 58 9.96 -6.21 18.74
N LEU A 59 8.70 -6.59 18.51
CA LEU A 59 7.66 -5.64 18.11
C LEU A 59 7.52 -4.61 19.25
N SER A 60 7.99 -3.39 19.05
CA SER A 60 7.87 -2.33 20.07
C SER A 60 7.37 -1.02 19.48
N LEU A 61 6.26 -0.54 20.05
CA LEU A 61 5.99 0.89 20.18
C LEU A 61 6.86 1.44 21.30
N SER A 62 7.61 2.50 21.02
CA SER A 62 8.15 3.43 22.02
C SER A 62 8.08 4.84 21.42
N LEU A 63 7.36 5.80 22.00
CA LEU A 63 7.65 6.50 23.27
C LEU A 63 9.07 7.07 23.30
N SER A 64 9.17 8.37 23.05
CA SER A 64 10.28 9.20 23.48
C SER A 64 9.74 10.43 24.20
N GLN A 65 9.72 10.34 25.52
CA GLN A 65 9.83 11.48 26.44
C GLN A 65 10.71 11.04 27.60
N THR A 66 11.90 11.61 27.71
CA THR A 66 12.41 12.19 28.95
C THR A 66 13.37 13.31 28.56
N SER A 67 13.21 14.45 29.23
CA SER A 67 14.19 15.53 29.28
C SER A 67 15.47 15.07 29.99
N ASP A 68 16.58 15.74 29.72
CA ASP A 68 17.31 16.42 30.81
C ASP A 68 18.13 17.59 30.28
N ASN A 69 18.04 18.72 30.99
CA ASN A 69 18.86 19.91 30.74
C ASN A 69 20.14 19.81 31.56
N GLN A 70 21.30 20.07 30.95
CA GLN A 70 22.46 20.57 31.70
C GLN A 70 23.04 21.80 31.02
N ASN A 71 22.93 22.93 31.75
CA ASN A 71 23.67 24.15 31.44
C ASN A 71 25.17 23.89 31.60
N PHE A 72 25.98 24.41 30.67
CA PHE A 72 27.37 24.70 30.97
C PHE A 72 27.64 26.18 30.72
N SER A 73 28.03 26.87 31.79
CA SER A 73 28.44 28.27 31.75
C SER A 73 29.95 28.35 31.57
N SER A 74 30.43 29.19 30.66
CA SER A 74 31.84 29.55 30.58
C SER A 74 32.00 31.04 30.25
N THR A 75 32.07 31.83 31.31
CA THR A 75 32.59 33.20 31.32
C THR A 75 33.96 33.26 30.64
N PHE A 76 34.18 34.20 29.72
CA PHE A 76 35.53 34.74 29.45
C PHE A 76 35.50 36.24 29.12
N GLN A 77 36.64 36.88 29.31
CA GLN A 77 36.75 38.29 29.69
C GLN A 77 36.75 39.29 28.53
N ARG A 78 36.46 40.54 28.91
CA ARG A 78 36.42 41.76 28.08
C ARG A 78 37.76 42.49 28.17
N THR A 79 38.28 42.98 27.04
CA THR A 79 39.35 43.98 26.96
C THR A 79 39.06 44.98 25.83
N GLU A 80 39.44 46.25 26.03
CA GLU A 80 39.31 47.38 25.10
C GLU A 80 40.67 48.13 25.13
N VAL A 81 41.11 49.01 24.22
CA VAL A 81 40.52 50.01 23.30
C VAL A 81 41.53 50.18 22.10
N PRO A 82 41.63 51.24 21.24
CA PRO A 82 40.78 52.43 20.95
C PRO A 82 40.48 52.69 19.44
N LYS A 83 39.83 53.83 19.15
CA LYS A 83 39.34 54.34 17.85
C LYS A 83 40.44 54.78 16.84
N ALA A 84 40.19 54.58 15.54
CA ALA A 84 40.62 55.51 14.47
C ALA A 84 39.80 55.44 13.17
N ILE A 85 39.17 56.57 12.80
CA ILE A 85 39.13 57.17 11.44
C ILE A 85 38.30 56.51 10.29
N LYS A 86 37.21 57.21 9.93
CA LYS A 86 36.58 57.47 8.61
C LYS A 86 35.96 56.34 7.75
N SER A 87 34.64 56.49 7.56
CA SER A 87 33.86 56.38 6.31
C SER A 87 34.18 55.29 5.28
N VAL A 88 33.19 54.40 5.05
CA VAL A 88 32.35 54.34 3.82
C VAL A 88 31.18 53.38 4.09
N PHE A 89 30.07 53.54 3.36
CA PHE A 89 28.79 52.83 3.52
C PHE A 89 28.91 51.30 3.70
N PRO A 90 28.12 50.71 4.62
CA PRO A 90 27.53 49.39 4.45
C PRO A 90 26.04 49.48 4.10
N GLN A 91 25.63 48.74 3.08
CA GLN A 91 24.23 48.54 2.73
C GLN A 91 23.45 47.96 3.92
N VAL A 92 22.37 48.60 4.34
CA VAL A 92 21.36 47.97 5.20
C VAL A 92 20.46 47.11 4.30
N SER A 93 21.05 46.06 3.72
CA SER A 93 20.31 44.91 3.20
C SER A 93 19.76 44.15 4.40
N ARG A 94 18.71 44.71 5.03
CA ARG A 94 17.87 43.99 5.98
C ARG A 94 17.14 42.91 5.20
N ALA A 95 17.83 41.78 5.01
CA ALA A 95 17.25 40.53 4.58
C ALA A 95 16.14 40.22 5.58
N LEU A 96 14.91 40.55 5.18
CA LEU A 96 13.73 40.04 5.83
C LEU A 96 13.82 38.53 5.66
N ASN A 97 14.22 37.84 6.72
CA ASN A 97 14.03 36.40 6.84
C ASN A 97 12.52 36.18 6.75
N TYR A 98 12.06 36.01 5.52
CA TYR A 98 10.76 35.47 5.20
C TYR A 98 10.83 33.99 5.58
N HIS A 99 10.84 33.72 6.89
CA HIS A 99 10.27 32.49 7.40
C HIS A 99 8.81 32.54 6.98
N SER A 100 8.56 31.99 5.79
CA SER A 100 7.28 31.43 5.44
C SER A 100 6.88 30.53 6.59
N HIS A 101 5.98 31.03 7.45
CA HIS A 101 5.27 30.21 8.41
C HIS A 101 4.37 29.25 7.62
N GLU A 102 4.98 28.21 7.06
CA GLU A 102 4.27 27.00 6.67
C GLU A 102 3.52 26.55 7.91
N LYS A 103 2.20 26.65 7.83
CA LYS A 103 1.31 26.35 8.94
C LYS A 103 1.49 24.88 9.30
N GLU A 104 2.16 24.63 10.42
CA GLU A 104 2.57 23.28 10.80
C GLU A 104 1.33 22.36 10.83
N LEU A 105 1.32 21.39 9.91
CA LEU A 105 0.19 20.50 9.74
C LEU A 105 0.16 19.49 10.87
N MET A 106 -0.86 19.58 11.72
CA MET A 106 -1.10 18.61 12.78
C MET A 106 -1.38 17.24 12.17
N ARG A 107 -0.47 16.27 12.38
CA ARG A 107 -0.56 14.89 11.89
C ARG A 107 -0.91 13.92 13.01
N CYS A 108 -1.32 12.70 12.67
CA CYS A 108 -1.51 11.66 13.68
C CYS A 108 -0.19 11.38 14.42
N SER A 109 -0.25 11.01 15.71
CA SER A 109 0.95 10.94 16.57
C SER A 109 1.97 9.87 16.21
N TRP A 110 1.69 9.01 15.23
CA TRP A 110 2.65 8.08 14.63
C TRP A 110 3.49 8.71 13.50
N ILE A 111 3.23 9.98 13.16
CA ILE A 111 4.12 10.82 12.36
C ILE A 111 4.78 11.83 13.32
N THR A 112 6.09 11.69 13.47
CA THR A 112 6.96 12.54 14.29
C THR A 112 7.74 13.53 13.43
N SER A 113 8.34 14.55 14.05
CA SER A 113 9.30 15.45 13.39
C SER A 113 10.54 14.72 12.83
N SER A 114 10.88 13.56 13.40
CA SER A 114 11.95 12.67 12.95
C SER A 114 11.52 11.63 11.90
N SER A 115 10.25 11.61 11.47
CA SER A 115 9.75 10.61 10.53
C SER A 115 10.29 10.83 9.11
N ASP A 116 10.69 9.73 8.47
CA ASP A 116 11.12 9.71 7.07
C ASP A 116 10.08 10.33 6.13
N LYS A 117 10.54 11.16 5.18
CA LYS A 117 9.67 11.90 4.24
C LYS A 117 8.67 11.01 3.49
N VAL A 118 9.07 9.79 3.11
CA VAL A 118 8.19 8.83 2.42
C VAL A 118 7.02 8.35 3.28
N TYR A 119 7.19 8.28 4.61
CA TYR A 119 6.14 7.88 5.53
C TYR A 119 5.20 9.05 5.85
N VAL A 120 5.76 10.27 5.98
CA VAL A 120 4.97 11.51 6.03
C VAL A 120 4.09 11.64 4.78
N GLN A 121 4.67 11.49 3.58
CA GLN A 121 3.93 11.55 2.32
C GLN A 121 2.85 10.46 2.23
N PHE A 122 3.15 9.22 2.64
CA PHE A 122 2.15 8.15 2.64
C PHE A 122 0.98 8.45 3.59
N HIS A 123 1.23 8.99 4.77
CA HIS A 123 0.16 9.46 5.68
C HIS A 123 -0.64 10.63 5.08
N ASP A 124 0.05 11.58 4.45
CA ASP A 124 -0.54 12.83 3.95
C ASP A 124 -1.30 12.66 2.63
N GLU A 125 -0.98 11.66 1.80
CA GLU A 125 -1.55 11.50 0.46
C GLU A 125 -2.33 10.19 0.25
N CYS A 126 -1.97 9.11 0.94
CA CYS A 126 -2.49 7.76 0.66
C CYS A 126 -3.31 7.17 1.82
N TRP A 127 -2.81 7.23 3.05
CA TRP A 127 -3.36 6.46 4.16
C TRP A 127 -4.72 7.02 4.61
N GLY A 128 -5.71 6.14 4.77
CA GLY A 128 -7.09 6.51 5.08
C GLY A 128 -7.88 7.07 3.89
N VAL A 129 -7.29 7.18 2.69
CA VAL A 129 -8.01 7.61 1.48
C VAL A 129 -8.72 6.39 0.86
N PRO A 130 -10.05 6.43 0.61
CA PRO A 130 -10.77 5.29 0.04
C PRO A 130 -10.23 4.87 -1.34
N VAL A 131 -9.79 3.62 -1.47
CA VAL A 131 -9.26 3.04 -2.72
C VAL A 131 -10.26 2.08 -3.35
N TYR A 132 -10.58 2.30 -4.63
CA TYR A 132 -11.51 1.46 -5.40
C TYR A 132 -10.87 0.71 -6.57
N ASP A 133 -9.60 0.97 -6.89
CA ASP A 133 -8.88 0.28 -7.97
C ASP A 133 -8.35 -1.09 -7.51
N ASP A 134 -8.58 -2.13 -8.30
CA ASP A 134 -8.21 -3.52 -8.02
C ASP A 134 -6.69 -3.70 -7.85
N HIS A 135 -5.86 -3.02 -8.67
CA HIS A 135 -4.41 -3.13 -8.60
C HIS A 135 -3.85 -2.45 -7.34
N ARG A 136 -4.31 -1.22 -7.02
CA ARG A 136 -3.93 -0.51 -5.79
C ARG A 136 -4.38 -1.26 -4.52
N LEU A 137 -5.55 -1.89 -4.53
CA LEU A 137 -5.99 -2.73 -3.40
C LEU A 137 -5.12 -3.98 -3.26
N PHE A 138 -4.74 -4.63 -4.35
CA PHE A 138 -3.81 -5.77 -4.29
C PHE A 138 -2.40 -5.35 -3.84
N GLU A 139 -1.91 -4.19 -4.30
CA GLU A 139 -0.67 -3.58 -3.83
C GLU A 139 -0.73 -3.36 -2.31
N LEU A 140 -1.72 -2.62 -1.81
CA LEU A 140 -1.83 -2.31 -0.38
C LEU A 140 -1.96 -3.56 0.49
N LEU A 141 -2.70 -4.59 0.05
CA LEU A 141 -2.79 -5.86 0.78
C LEU A 141 -1.44 -6.58 0.82
N SER A 142 -0.70 -6.57 -0.29
CA SER A 142 0.62 -7.17 -0.39
C SER A 142 1.65 -6.45 0.49
N LEU A 143 1.66 -5.11 0.45
CA LEU A 143 2.53 -4.28 1.29
C LEU A 143 2.21 -4.45 2.78
N ALA A 144 0.93 -4.49 3.17
CA ALA A 144 0.54 -4.80 4.54
C ALA A 144 1.00 -6.21 4.97
N GLY A 145 1.04 -7.18 4.06
CA GLY A 145 1.62 -8.51 4.30
C GLY A 145 3.12 -8.51 4.63
N LEU A 146 3.85 -7.47 4.21
CA LEU A 146 5.28 -7.29 4.51
C LEU A 146 5.54 -6.68 5.91
N LEU A 147 4.50 -6.24 6.62
CA LEU A 147 4.61 -5.79 8.02
C LEU A 147 5.06 -6.90 9.00
N MET A 148 5.11 -8.15 8.52
CA MET A 148 5.71 -9.28 9.24
C MET A 148 7.24 -9.21 9.31
N ASP A 149 7.89 -8.50 8.38
CA ASP A 149 9.35 -8.45 8.24
C ASP A 149 9.92 -7.03 8.41
N PHE A 150 9.13 -6.00 8.09
CA PHE A 150 9.57 -4.61 7.96
C PHE A 150 8.54 -3.63 8.52
N ASN A 151 8.96 -2.42 8.89
CA ASN A 151 8.02 -1.34 9.20
C ASN A 151 7.53 -0.62 7.92
N TRP A 152 6.47 0.20 8.04
CA TRP A 152 5.91 0.95 6.91
C TRP A 152 6.96 1.80 6.17
N THR A 153 7.86 2.49 6.87
CA THR A 153 8.90 3.32 6.25
C THR A 153 9.81 2.51 5.33
N GLU A 154 10.28 1.34 5.78
CA GLU A 154 11.11 0.44 4.97
C GLU A 154 10.36 -0.11 3.75
N ILE A 155 9.09 -0.48 3.93
CA ILE A 155 8.23 -0.97 2.85
C ILE A 155 8.02 0.14 1.80
N LEU A 156 7.78 1.37 2.26
CA LEU A 156 7.56 2.53 1.40
C LEU A 156 8.83 2.94 0.63
N LYS A 157 10.00 2.89 1.27
CA LYS A 157 11.31 3.08 0.59
C LYS A 157 11.54 2.08 -0.56
N ARG A 158 10.94 0.89 -0.48
CA ARG A 158 11.03 -0.17 -1.50
C ARG A 158 9.79 -0.26 -2.41
N ARG A 159 8.80 0.63 -2.27
CA ARG A 159 7.47 0.51 -2.89
C ARG A 159 7.50 0.41 -4.41
N GLU A 160 8.25 1.29 -5.07
CA GLU A 160 8.37 1.31 -6.54
C GLU A 160 9.06 0.06 -7.07
N LEU A 161 10.17 -0.34 -6.45
CA LEU A 161 10.87 -1.60 -6.73
C LEU A 161 9.95 -2.83 -6.59
N ILE A 162 9.16 -2.89 -5.51
CA ILE A 162 8.19 -3.97 -5.30
C ILE A 162 7.11 -3.94 -6.40
N ARG A 163 6.60 -2.75 -6.76
CA ARG A 163 5.59 -2.57 -7.83
C ARG A 163 6.13 -3.00 -9.20
N GLU A 164 7.39 -2.70 -9.52
CA GLU A 164 8.07 -3.19 -10.73
C GLU A 164 8.11 -4.74 -10.71
N CYS A 165 8.67 -5.33 -9.65
CA CYS A 165 8.80 -6.80 -9.48
C CYS A 165 7.48 -7.56 -9.64
N PHE A 166 6.35 -6.97 -9.21
CA PHE A 166 5.02 -7.56 -9.32
C PHE A 166 4.15 -6.90 -10.41
N ALA A 167 4.77 -6.40 -11.49
CA ALA A 167 4.10 -5.96 -12.72
C ALA A 167 2.92 -5.00 -12.48
N GLY A 168 3.14 -3.97 -11.66
CA GLY A 168 2.11 -2.98 -11.31
C GLY A 168 0.96 -3.53 -10.47
N PHE A 169 1.16 -4.67 -9.79
CA PHE A 169 0.11 -5.44 -9.12
C PHE A 169 -1.07 -5.79 -10.04
N ASN A 170 -0.79 -6.06 -11.32
CA ASN A 170 -1.78 -6.67 -12.20
C ASN A 170 -1.95 -8.16 -11.84
N ALA A 171 -3.01 -8.49 -11.11
CA ALA A 171 -3.23 -9.85 -10.60
C ALA A 171 -3.23 -10.94 -11.70
N LYS A 172 -3.68 -10.63 -12.93
CA LYS A 172 -3.65 -11.57 -14.07
C LYS A 172 -2.24 -11.85 -14.58
N GLN A 173 -1.30 -10.93 -14.39
CA GLN A 173 0.12 -11.11 -14.72
C GLN A 173 0.85 -11.79 -13.55
N VAL A 174 0.66 -11.30 -12.33
CA VAL A 174 1.31 -11.84 -11.12
C VAL A 174 0.92 -13.30 -10.86
N ALA A 175 -0.34 -13.69 -11.13
CA ALA A 175 -0.78 -15.08 -11.01
C ALA A 175 -0.09 -16.06 -11.97
N LYS A 176 0.59 -15.57 -13.02
CA LYS A 176 1.35 -16.37 -14.01
C LYS A 176 2.84 -16.51 -13.69
N ILE A 177 3.35 -15.82 -12.66
CA ILE A 177 4.75 -15.92 -12.24
C ILE A 177 5.03 -17.37 -11.81
N GLY A 178 6.00 -18.00 -12.46
CA GLY A 178 6.37 -19.39 -12.25
C GLY A 178 7.53 -19.59 -11.27
N GLU A 179 7.91 -20.85 -11.07
CA GLU A 179 8.98 -21.26 -10.15
C GLU A 179 10.35 -20.65 -10.49
N LYS A 180 10.64 -20.46 -11.78
CA LYS A 180 11.88 -19.86 -12.24
C LYS A 180 11.91 -18.37 -11.88
N GLU A 181 10.84 -17.66 -12.22
CA GLU A 181 10.67 -16.25 -11.93
C GLU A 181 10.69 -15.95 -10.43
N ILE A 182 10.06 -16.80 -9.61
CA ILE A 182 10.12 -16.70 -8.13
C ILE A 182 11.58 -16.79 -7.65
N LYS A 183 12.37 -17.75 -8.14
CA LYS A 183 13.79 -17.89 -7.76
C LYS A 183 14.64 -16.70 -8.22
N GLU A 184 14.36 -16.16 -9.40
CA GLU A 184 15.02 -14.93 -9.90
C GLU A 184 14.69 -13.71 -9.02
N LEU A 185 13.42 -13.53 -8.63
CA LEU A 185 12.97 -12.45 -7.73
C LEU A 185 13.61 -12.56 -6.33
N VAL A 186 13.68 -13.77 -5.76
CA VAL A 186 14.30 -14.02 -4.44
C VAL A 186 15.81 -13.79 -4.48
N SER A 187 16.45 -14.08 -5.61
CA SER A 187 17.89 -13.83 -5.82
C SER A 187 18.21 -12.34 -6.05
N SER A 188 17.20 -11.48 -6.16
CA SER A 188 17.38 -10.04 -6.29
C SER A 188 17.70 -9.41 -4.93
N ALA A 189 18.99 -9.15 -4.69
CA ALA A 189 19.47 -8.51 -3.46
C ALA A 189 18.76 -7.19 -3.14
N SER A 190 18.31 -6.43 -4.14
CA SER A 190 17.58 -5.17 -3.96
C SER A 190 16.19 -5.37 -3.34
N LEU A 191 15.52 -6.50 -3.59
CA LEU A 191 14.14 -6.75 -3.14
C LEU A 191 14.09 -7.20 -1.67
N MET A 192 15.11 -7.93 -1.20
CA MET A 192 15.27 -8.44 0.18
C MET A 192 14.05 -9.23 0.73
N LEU A 193 13.16 -9.74 -0.13
CA LEU A 193 12.01 -10.53 0.28
C LEU A 193 12.35 -12.01 0.38
N ALA A 194 12.00 -12.63 1.52
CA ALA A 194 12.05 -14.07 1.67
C ALA A 194 11.11 -14.77 0.67
N GLU A 195 11.49 -15.96 0.21
CA GLU A 195 10.77 -16.71 -0.83
C GLU A 195 9.29 -16.95 -0.49
N ASN A 196 8.99 -17.19 0.80
CA ASN A 196 7.61 -17.36 1.25
C ASN A 196 6.74 -16.09 1.09
N ARG A 197 7.33 -14.89 1.06
CA ARG A 197 6.63 -13.62 0.79
C ARG A 197 6.31 -13.49 -0.70
N VAL A 198 7.31 -13.69 -1.56
CA VAL A 198 7.15 -13.70 -3.02
C VAL A 198 6.06 -14.70 -3.45
N ARG A 199 6.14 -15.94 -2.93
CA ARG A 199 5.11 -16.97 -3.15
C ARG A 199 3.72 -16.54 -2.66
N SER A 200 3.63 -15.92 -1.49
CA SER A 200 2.35 -15.46 -0.94
C SER A 200 1.69 -14.39 -1.81
N ILE A 201 2.46 -13.45 -2.37
CA ILE A 201 1.94 -12.43 -3.31
C ILE A 201 1.44 -13.11 -4.61
N VAL A 202 2.18 -14.07 -5.14
CA VAL A 202 1.78 -14.85 -6.34
C VAL A 202 0.51 -15.70 -6.08
N ASP A 203 0.40 -16.32 -4.91
CA ASP A 203 -0.79 -17.09 -4.53
C ASP A 203 -2.01 -16.20 -4.29
N ASN A 204 -1.82 -15.03 -3.67
CA ASN A 204 -2.86 -14.01 -3.50
C ASN A 204 -3.38 -13.50 -4.86
N ALA A 205 -2.49 -13.28 -5.84
CA ALA A 205 -2.89 -12.91 -7.20
C ALA A 205 -3.79 -13.97 -7.86
N LYS A 206 -3.47 -15.27 -7.71
CA LYS A 206 -4.32 -16.37 -8.20
C LYS A 206 -5.70 -16.34 -7.54
N CYS A 207 -5.78 -16.03 -6.25
CA CYS A 207 -7.04 -15.92 -5.52
C CYS A 207 -7.86 -14.70 -5.96
N ILE A 208 -7.21 -13.56 -6.22
CA ILE A 208 -7.84 -12.36 -6.79
C ILE A 208 -8.42 -12.63 -8.18
N VAL A 209 -7.71 -13.37 -9.04
CA VAL A 209 -8.20 -13.75 -10.37
C VAL A 209 -9.44 -14.67 -10.29
N LYS A 210 -9.58 -15.49 -9.23
CA LYS A 210 -10.81 -16.26 -8.96
C LYS A 210 -11.94 -15.34 -8.49
N ILE A 211 -11.68 -14.46 -7.52
CA ILE A 211 -12.63 -13.47 -7.02
C ILE A 211 -13.19 -12.60 -8.16
N GLY A 212 -12.37 -12.17 -9.12
CA GLY A 212 -12.82 -11.41 -10.28
C GLY A 212 -13.85 -12.14 -11.15
N LYS A 213 -13.93 -13.48 -11.10
CA LYS A 213 -14.97 -14.28 -11.78
C LYS A 213 -16.25 -14.39 -10.95
N GLU A 214 -16.14 -14.42 -9.62
CA GLU A 214 -17.26 -14.60 -8.68
C GLU A 214 -17.96 -13.26 -8.34
N PHE A 215 -17.20 -12.18 -8.17
CA PHE A 215 -17.64 -10.87 -7.69
C PHE A 215 -17.39 -9.73 -8.70
N GLY A 216 -16.94 -10.06 -9.91
CA GLY A 216 -16.58 -9.10 -10.97
C GLY A 216 -15.23 -8.39 -10.76
N SER A 217 -14.88 -8.02 -9.53
CA SER A 217 -13.59 -7.39 -9.20
C SER A 217 -13.18 -7.62 -7.74
N PHE A 218 -11.89 -7.44 -7.44
CA PHE A 218 -11.36 -7.51 -6.07
C PHE A 218 -11.89 -6.38 -5.18
N SER A 219 -11.97 -5.17 -5.73
CA SER A 219 -12.61 -4.01 -5.10
C SER A 219 -14.07 -4.30 -4.75
N CYS A 220 -14.85 -4.86 -5.68
CA CYS A 220 -16.25 -5.23 -5.41
C CYS A 220 -16.35 -6.22 -4.25
N TYR A 221 -15.51 -7.25 -4.22
CA TYR A 221 -15.45 -8.23 -3.13
C TYR A 221 -15.04 -7.62 -1.78
N MET A 222 -13.97 -6.81 -1.74
CA MET A 222 -13.50 -6.22 -0.48
C MET A 222 -14.48 -5.17 0.07
N TRP A 223 -15.03 -4.31 -0.80
CA TRP A 223 -16.03 -3.32 -0.38
C TRP A 223 -17.39 -3.96 -0.03
N ASN A 224 -17.73 -5.13 -0.56
CA ASN A 224 -18.90 -5.90 -0.12
C ASN A 224 -18.82 -6.27 1.37
N HIS A 225 -17.65 -6.67 1.88
CA HIS A 225 -17.45 -6.91 3.32
C HIS A 225 -17.66 -5.65 4.18
N MET A 226 -17.55 -4.47 3.57
CA MET A 226 -17.74 -3.15 4.18
C MET A 226 -19.16 -2.58 3.93
N ASN A 227 -20.09 -3.35 3.36
CA ASN A 227 -21.40 -2.86 2.89
C ASN A 227 -21.28 -1.62 1.98
N TYR A 228 -20.20 -1.55 1.19
CA TYR A 228 -19.85 -0.45 0.29
C TYR A 228 -19.71 0.93 0.95
N LYS A 229 -19.43 0.98 2.27
CA LYS A 229 -19.23 2.23 3.03
C LYS A 229 -18.01 2.12 3.97
N PRO A 230 -17.12 3.12 4.00
CA PRO A 230 -16.05 3.14 4.99
C PRO A 230 -16.58 3.23 6.42
N ILE A 231 -15.85 2.65 7.37
CA ILE A 231 -16.12 2.85 8.81
C ILE A 231 -15.39 4.12 9.25
N ILE A 232 -16.14 5.15 9.62
CA ILE A 232 -15.58 6.42 10.11
C ILE A 232 -15.43 6.35 11.63
N ASN A 233 -14.20 6.19 12.11
CA ASN A 233 -13.90 6.24 13.53
C ASN A 233 -13.58 7.68 13.98
N ARG A 234 -13.62 7.92 15.30
CA ARG A 234 -13.47 9.27 15.90
C ARG A 234 -12.46 9.26 17.05
N PHE A 235 -11.30 8.66 16.81
CA PHE A 235 -10.26 8.48 17.83
C PHE A 235 -9.60 9.82 18.19
N ARG A 236 -9.52 10.14 19.49
CA ARG A 236 -8.76 11.30 20.00
C ARG A 236 -7.29 10.97 20.26
N ASN A 237 -6.98 9.71 20.62
CA ASN A 237 -5.66 9.27 21.05
C ASN A 237 -5.25 8.02 20.25
N ALA A 238 -3.98 7.92 19.83
CA ALA A 238 -3.48 6.76 19.09
C ALA A 238 -3.64 5.43 19.82
N ARG A 239 -3.51 5.41 21.16
CA ARG A 239 -3.73 4.20 21.98
C ARG A 239 -5.15 3.61 21.88
N ASN A 240 -6.11 4.37 21.35
CA ASN A 240 -7.48 3.91 21.13
C ASN A 240 -7.66 3.31 19.73
N VAL A 241 -6.71 3.51 18.80
CA VAL A 241 -6.74 2.92 17.46
C VAL A 241 -6.38 1.43 17.58
N PRO A 242 -7.30 0.50 17.26
CA PRO A 242 -7.07 -0.92 17.50
C PRO A 242 -6.15 -1.53 16.44
N LEU A 243 -5.23 -2.41 16.87
CA LEU A 243 -4.40 -3.21 15.96
C LEU A 243 -5.17 -4.32 15.24
N ARG A 244 -6.34 -4.71 15.76
CA ARG A 244 -7.27 -5.69 15.17
C ARG A 244 -8.71 -5.35 15.54
N THR A 245 -9.64 -5.61 14.64
CA THR A 245 -11.08 -5.39 14.85
C THR A 245 -11.89 -6.64 14.51
N PRO A 246 -13.10 -6.83 15.07
CA PRO A 246 -13.99 -7.93 14.68
C PRO A 246 -14.30 -7.97 13.17
N LYS A 247 -14.34 -6.80 12.51
CA LYS A 247 -14.50 -6.69 11.05
C LYS A 247 -13.27 -7.24 10.31
N ALA A 248 -12.05 -6.84 10.71
CA ALA A 248 -10.82 -7.36 10.14
C ALA A 248 -10.63 -8.86 10.41
N GLU A 249 -11.05 -9.36 11.58
CA GLU A 249 -11.05 -10.80 11.90
C GLU A 249 -12.02 -11.60 11.00
N GLY A 250 -13.20 -11.06 10.69
CA GLY A 250 -14.14 -11.67 9.74
C GLY A 250 -13.59 -11.72 8.31
N ILE A 251 -13.06 -10.60 7.82
CA ILE A 251 -12.44 -10.51 6.49
C ILE A 251 -11.22 -11.42 6.37
N SER A 252 -10.36 -11.45 7.39
CA SER A 252 -9.20 -12.35 7.48
C SER A 252 -9.61 -13.81 7.36
N LYS A 253 -10.65 -14.25 8.07
CA LYS A 253 -11.17 -15.63 7.98
C LYS A 253 -11.65 -16.00 6.58
N ASP A 254 -12.37 -15.12 5.87
CA ASP A 254 -12.83 -15.42 4.49
C ASP A 254 -11.67 -15.40 3.49
N LEU A 255 -10.72 -14.47 3.61
CA LEU A 255 -9.51 -14.44 2.78
C LEU A 255 -8.69 -15.73 2.95
N VAL A 256 -8.44 -16.17 4.19
CA VAL A 256 -7.74 -17.45 4.47
C VAL A 256 -8.51 -18.63 3.88
N LYS A 257 -9.84 -18.69 4.07
CA LYS A 257 -10.71 -19.74 3.49
C LYS A 257 -10.62 -19.80 1.96
N ARG A 258 -10.41 -18.66 1.30
CA ARG A 258 -10.22 -18.55 -0.17
C ARG A 258 -8.81 -18.87 -0.65
N GLY A 259 -7.87 -19.15 0.26
CA GLY A 259 -6.49 -19.53 -0.05
C GLY A 259 -5.50 -18.36 -0.04
N PHE A 260 -5.89 -17.17 0.43
CA PHE A 260 -4.94 -16.07 0.61
C PHE A 260 -3.93 -16.39 1.73
N ARG A 261 -2.73 -15.85 1.59
CA ARG A 261 -1.58 -16.00 2.49
C ARG A 261 -1.13 -14.64 2.99
N LEU A 262 -0.60 -14.61 4.22
CA LEU A 262 -0.20 -13.38 4.93
C LEU A 262 -1.36 -12.38 5.10
N VAL A 263 -2.55 -12.89 5.43
CA VAL A 263 -3.79 -12.11 5.61
C VAL A 263 -4.36 -12.27 7.02
N GLY A 264 -3.49 -12.30 8.04
CA GLY A 264 -3.90 -12.37 9.45
C GLY A 264 -4.67 -11.10 9.89
N PRO A 265 -5.43 -11.12 11.00
CA PRO A 265 -6.32 -10.01 11.36
C PRO A 265 -5.64 -8.65 11.52
N VAL A 266 -4.40 -8.61 12.04
CA VAL A 266 -3.62 -7.38 12.18
C VAL A 266 -3.21 -6.82 10.81
N ILE A 267 -2.78 -7.69 9.89
CA ILE A 267 -2.42 -7.31 8.51
C ILE A 267 -3.65 -6.78 7.78
N VAL A 268 -4.80 -7.48 7.88
CA VAL A 268 -6.06 -7.06 7.26
C VAL A 268 -6.54 -5.74 7.84
N ASN A 269 -6.40 -5.51 9.14
CA ASN A 269 -6.75 -4.24 9.77
C ASN A 269 -5.85 -3.09 9.26
N SER A 270 -4.54 -3.32 9.15
CA SER A 270 -3.61 -2.31 8.61
C SER A 270 -3.83 -2.05 7.11
N PHE A 271 -4.21 -3.07 6.34
CA PHE A 271 -4.66 -2.92 4.95
C PHE A 271 -5.95 -2.08 4.86
N MET A 272 -6.96 -2.36 5.70
CA MET A 272 -8.23 -1.61 5.72
C MET A 272 -8.00 -0.12 6.03
N GLN A 273 -7.10 0.17 6.96
CA GLN A 273 -6.64 1.52 7.29
C GLN A 273 -5.94 2.20 6.11
N ALA A 274 -4.96 1.52 5.51
CA ALA A 274 -4.21 2.05 4.37
C ALA A 274 -5.08 2.29 3.13
N ALA A 275 -6.10 1.46 2.90
CA ALA A 275 -7.02 1.54 1.77
C ALA A 275 -8.26 2.42 2.01
N GLY A 276 -8.34 3.11 3.16
CA GLY A 276 -9.48 3.97 3.51
C GLY A 276 -10.81 3.23 3.68
N MET A 277 -10.78 1.92 3.96
CA MET A 277 -11.96 1.15 4.40
C MET A 277 -12.31 1.47 5.86
N THR A 278 -11.31 1.85 6.66
CA THR A 278 -11.51 2.54 7.94
C THR A 278 -10.84 3.91 7.89
N ILE A 279 -11.52 4.92 8.43
CA ILE A 279 -10.98 6.27 8.60
C ILE A 279 -10.53 6.39 10.05
N ASP A 280 -9.27 6.03 10.29
CA ASP A 280 -8.66 5.93 11.62
C ASP A 280 -7.70 7.09 11.93
N HIS A 281 -7.66 8.12 11.08
CA HIS A 281 -6.98 9.39 11.37
C HIS A 281 -7.52 9.97 12.68
N LEU A 282 -6.64 10.48 13.54
CA LEU A 282 -7.03 11.10 14.80
C LEU A 282 -7.80 12.40 14.55
N LEU A 283 -8.77 12.73 15.40
CA LEU A 283 -9.68 13.88 15.19
C LEU A 283 -8.98 15.23 14.98
N TYR A 284 -7.77 15.39 15.52
CA TYR A 284 -6.97 16.62 15.38
C TYR A 284 -6.05 16.62 14.14
N CYS A 285 -5.96 15.50 13.42
CA CYS A 285 -5.15 15.39 12.21
C CYS A 285 -5.81 16.15 11.05
N PHE A 286 -5.02 16.93 10.30
CA PHE A 286 -5.51 17.69 9.15
C PHE A 286 -6.20 16.81 8.10
N ARG A 287 -5.73 15.57 7.91
CA ARG A 287 -6.30 14.58 6.97
C ARG A 287 -7.64 13.99 7.42
N HIS A 288 -8.00 14.04 8.70
CA HIS A 288 -9.23 13.39 9.21
C HIS A 288 -10.48 13.93 8.49
N LYS A 289 -10.66 15.26 8.46
CA LYS A 289 -11.83 15.88 7.80
C LYS A 289 -11.87 15.60 6.30
N GLU A 290 -10.72 15.61 5.63
CA GLU A 290 -10.64 15.32 4.20
C GLU A 290 -11.00 13.87 3.89
N CYS A 291 -10.43 12.91 4.61
CA CYS A 291 -10.71 11.49 4.41
C CYS A 291 -12.17 11.14 4.76
N VAL A 292 -12.77 11.81 5.76
CA VAL A 292 -14.23 11.72 6.03
C VAL A 292 -15.05 12.24 4.84
N ASN A 293 -14.75 13.43 4.31
CA ASN A 293 -15.45 13.98 3.15
C ASN A 293 -15.32 13.10 1.88
N LEU A 294 -14.22 12.36 1.74
CA LEU A 294 -14.02 11.38 0.67
C LEU A 294 -14.81 10.09 0.94
N ALA A 295 -14.87 9.64 2.19
CA ALA A 295 -15.58 8.45 2.63
C ALA A 295 -17.12 8.56 2.57
N GLU A 296 -17.65 9.78 2.71
CA GLU A 296 -19.09 10.06 2.61
C GLU A 296 -19.61 10.09 1.15
N ARG A 297 -18.70 10.07 0.16
CA ARG A 297 -19.09 9.98 -1.27
C ARG A 297 -19.66 8.59 -1.58
N PRO A 298 -20.70 8.47 -2.42
CA PRO A 298 -21.19 7.17 -2.86
C PRO A 298 -20.10 6.34 -3.54
N TRP A 299 -20.17 5.02 -3.37
CA TRP A 299 -19.23 4.06 -3.94
C TRP A 299 -19.20 4.16 -5.48
N ARG A 300 -17.99 4.15 -6.07
CA ARG A 300 -17.68 4.36 -7.51
C ARG A 300 -17.70 5.80 -8.07
N HIS A 301 -17.61 6.85 -7.25
CA HIS A 301 -17.35 8.22 -7.74
C HIS A 301 -15.85 8.58 -7.93
N VAL A 302 -15.00 7.60 -8.22
CA VAL A 302 -13.57 7.76 -8.56
C VAL A 302 -13.18 6.72 -9.61
#